data_AF-A0A318IZY1-F1
#
_entry.id   AF-A0A318IZY1-F1
#
_cell.length_a   1.000
_cell.length_b   1.000
_cell.length_c   1.000
_cell.angle_alpha   90.00
_cell.angle_beta   90.00
_cell.angle_gamma   90.00
#
_symmetry.space_group_name_H-M   'P 1'
#
loop_
_entity.id
_entity.type
_entity.pdbx_description
1 polymer ?
#
loop_
_entity_poly.entity_id
_entity_poly.type
_entity_poly.pdbx_seq_one_letter_code
_entity_poly.pdbx_strand_id
1 'polypeptide(L)'
;MKTNLDHRNFYHFAIFIIGLHIVLSIVHIVVSSLLGPSFFYFNDYFVPWFILVMISAVALHLVLIWYYRIKNYKFALLAIMISLVATLGYSLFIYLALTNRFLQNMVTGAYVVVLFVGAIYSICLFASKTKHRPWLYWAGLSGFLVQCILIWMYLWAMNTKNVTILRGIEMALPWISVVGSGSLFFYSLNFKVELKSMETKDIPSPSKLLTVTSNGIGVISAIAIFLVLNQGIKGYAWQKGKTARSMKMAELFEAGIYVNKQNDTLKYRLLKPKDYDGNKEYPLVVNLHHGGGMGSDNLIQLDA
;
A
#
# COMPACT_ATOMS: atom_id res chain seq x y z
N MET A 1 -9.50 32.26 22.00
CA MET A 1 -9.37 32.66 20.59
C MET A 1 -10.31 31.79 19.75
N LYS A 2 -11.51 32.28 19.40
CA LYS A 2 -12.43 31.54 18.50
C LYS A 2 -11.85 31.64 17.09
N THR A 3 -11.09 30.64 16.65
CA THR A 3 -10.67 30.53 15.26
C THR A 3 -11.93 30.23 14.45
N ASN A 4 -12.56 31.28 13.92
CA ASN A 4 -13.69 31.19 13.02
C ASN A 4 -13.14 30.72 11.67
N LEU A 5 -12.81 29.43 11.60
CA LEU A 5 -12.22 28.87 10.40
C LEU A 5 -13.32 28.84 9.35
N ASP A 6 -13.14 29.66 8.33
CA ASP A 6 -14.10 29.83 7.25
C ASP A 6 -14.38 28.48 6.59
N HIS A 7 -15.66 28.12 6.52
CA HIS A 7 -16.13 26.84 6.00
C HIS A 7 -15.69 26.64 4.55
N ARG A 8 -15.59 27.72 3.78
CA ARG A 8 -15.12 27.70 2.40
C ARG A 8 -13.67 27.21 2.29
N ASN A 9 -12.80 27.82 3.10
CA ASN A 9 -11.38 27.45 3.19
C ASN A 9 -11.18 26.01 3.64
N PHE A 10 -11.99 25.57 4.59
CA PHE A 10 -12.01 24.18 5.02
C PHE A 10 -12.37 23.22 3.87
N TYR A 11 -13.38 23.53 3.05
CA TYR A 11 -13.75 22.66 1.92
C TYR A 11 -12.69 22.60 0.82
N HIS A 12 -12.02 23.71 0.51
CA HIS A 12 -10.86 23.68 -0.39
C HIS A 12 -9.74 22.77 0.16
N PHE A 13 -9.42 22.91 1.45
CA PHE A 13 -8.44 22.06 2.11
C PHE A 13 -8.87 20.59 2.11
N ALA A 14 -10.15 20.29 2.36
CA ALA A 14 -10.70 18.95 2.33
C ALA A 14 -10.53 18.29 0.95
N ILE A 15 -10.88 19.01 -0.13
CA ILE A 15 -10.70 18.53 -1.51
C ILE A 15 -9.22 18.25 -1.79
N PHE A 16 -8.32 19.13 -1.36
CA PHE A 16 -6.88 18.93 -1.51
C PHE A 16 -6.40 17.66 -0.78
N ILE A 17 -6.75 17.48 0.50
CA ILE A 17 -6.33 16.32 1.29
C ILE A 17 -6.90 15.01 0.73
N ILE A 18 -8.15 15.01 0.25
CA ILE A 18 -8.73 13.85 -0.43
C ILE A 18 -7.95 13.51 -1.70
N GLY A 19 -7.71 14.49 -2.56
CA GLY A 19 -6.94 14.28 -3.80
C GLY A 19 -5.53 13.77 -3.52
N LEU A 20 -4.84 14.36 -2.55
CA LEU A 20 -3.53 13.92 -2.11
C LEU A 20 -3.55 12.47 -1.62
N HIS A 21 -4.50 12.11 -0.75
CA HIS A 21 -4.59 10.76 -0.21
C HIS A 21 -4.90 9.71 -1.28
N ILE A 22 -5.74 10.04 -2.27
CA ILE A 22 -5.99 9.18 -3.44
C ILE A 22 -4.68 8.91 -4.19
N VAL A 23 -3.91 9.95 -4.51
CA VAL A 23 -2.64 9.82 -5.23
C VAL A 23 -1.63 8.99 -4.43
N LEU A 24 -1.45 9.29 -3.15
CA LEU A 24 -0.54 8.54 -2.27
C LEU A 24 -0.95 7.06 -2.17
N SER A 25 -2.25 6.78 -2.08
CA SER A 25 -2.77 5.41 -2.01
C SER A 25 -2.50 4.64 -3.30
N ILE A 26 -2.75 5.26 -4.47
CA ILE A 26 -2.47 4.63 -5.77
C ILE A 26 -0.98 4.35 -5.93
N VAL A 27 -0.11 5.31 -5.60
CA VAL A 27 1.35 5.11 -5.66
C VAL A 27 1.78 3.98 -4.73
N HIS A 28 1.26 3.94 -3.51
CA HIS A 28 1.55 2.88 -2.56
C HIS A 28 1.14 1.50 -3.10
N ILE A 29 -0.07 1.39 -3.67
CA ILE A 29 -0.58 0.14 -4.27
C ILE A 29 0.29 -0.29 -5.46
N VAL A 30 0.59 0.62 -6.38
CA VAL A 30 1.40 0.33 -7.58
C VAL A 30 2.80 -0.15 -7.19
N VAL A 31 3.50 0.60 -6.33
CA VAL A 31 4.87 0.26 -5.94
C VAL A 31 4.92 -1.05 -5.14
N SER A 32 3.98 -1.25 -4.22
CA SER A 32 3.87 -2.52 -3.47
C SER A 32 3.58 -3.70 -4.39
N SER A 33 2.81 -3.50 -5.47
CA SER A 33 2.53 -4.55 -6.46
C SER A 33 3.73 -4.87 -7.35
N LEU A 34 4.53 -3.85 -7.71
CA LEU A 34 5.71 -4.01 -8.56
C LEU A 34 6.88 -4.69 -7.82
N LEU A 35 7.07 -4.34 -6.55
CA LEU A 35 8.20 -4.81 -5.75
C LEU A 35 7.84 -5.98 -4.82
N GLY A 36 6.55 -6.21 -4.57
CA GLY A 36 6.08 -7.24 -3.65
C GLY A 36 6.64 -7.06 -2.23
N PRO A 37 6.88 -8.17 -1.50
CA PRO A 37 7.43 -8.14 -0.15
C PRO A 37 8.74 -7.36 -0.01
N SER A 38 9.54 -7.27 -1.08
CA SER A 38 10.84 -6.60 -1.02
C SER A 38 10.74 -5.10 -0.72
N PHE A 39 9.62 -4.46 -1.08
CA PHE A 39 9.37 -3.06 -0.75
C PHE A 39 9.28 -2.84 0.76
N PHE A 40 8.62 -3.74 1.47
CA PHE A 40 8.36 -3.59 2.90
C PHE A 40 9.61 -3.85 3.75
N TYR A 41 10.46 -4.78 3.32
CA TYR A 41 11.58 -5.28 4.13
C TYR A 41 12.94 -4.70 3.76
N PHE A 42 13.17 -4.33 2.50
CA PHE A 42 14.52 -4.01 1.99
C PHE A 42 14.63 -2.62 1.38
N ASN A 43 13.57 -1.79 1.45
CA ASN A 43 13.59 -0.45 0.88
C ASN A 43 13.69 0.60 1.99
N ASP A 44 14.79 1.36 1.99
CA ASP A 44 15.05 2.44 2.95
C ASP A 44 13.98 3.53 2.95
N TYR A 45 13.27 3.70 1.83
CA TYR A 45 12.19 4.68 1.71
C TYR A 45 10.84 4.19 2.23
N PHE A 46 10.70 2.90 2.58
CA PHE A 46 9.42 2.34 3.00
C PHE A 46 8.88 3.00 4.27
N VAL A 47 9.70 3.12 5.32
CA VAL A 47 9.23 3.67 6.61
C VAL A 47 8.83 5.16 6.46
N PRO A 48 9.65 6.05 5.88
CA PRO A 48 9.23 7.43 5.63
C PRO A 48 7.99 7.53 4.74
N TRP A 49 7.89 6.71 3.71
CA TRP A 49 6.72 6.65 2.82
C TRP A 49 5.45 6.22 3.57
N PHE A 50 5.55 5.16 4.36
CA PHE A 50 4.45 4.65 5.17
C PHE A 50 3.96 5.71 6.16
N ILE A 51 4.87 6.42 6.84
CA ILE A 51 4.52 7.53 7.74
C ILE A 51 3.79 8.64 6.97
N LEU A 52 4.24 9.01 5.77
CA LEU A 52 3.56 10.02 4.95
C LEU A 52 2.14 9.60 4.56
N VAL A 53 1.96 8.37 4.08
CA VAL A 53 0.64 7.81 3.77
C VAL A 53 -0.25 7.84 5.01
N MET A 54 0.29 7.48 6.18
CA MET A 54 -0.42 7.52 7.46
C MET A 54 -0.84 8.91 7.90
N ILE A 55 0.06 9.90 7.83
CA ILE A 55 -0.27 11.29 8.14
C ILE A 55 -1.39 11.79 7.23
N SER A 56 -1.32 11.47 5.93
CA SER A 56 -2.38 11.85 4.97
C SER A 56 -3.72 11.20 5.31
N ALA A 57 -3.73 9.93 5.73
CA ALA A 57 -4.93 9.21 6.13
C ALA A 57 -5.55 9.81 7.39
N VAL A 58 -4.73 10.14 8.40
CA VAL A 58 -5.18 10.80 9.64
C VAL A 58 -5.74 12.17 9.33
N ALA A 59 -5.07 12.97 8.50
CA ALA A 59 -5.56 14.28 8.07
C ALA A 59 -6.93 14.18 7.39
N LEU A 60 -7.13 13.20 6.51
CA LEU A 60 -8.42 12.92 5.87
C LEU A 60 -9.51 12.57 6.90
N HIS A 61 -9.22 11.68 7.86
CA HIS A 61 -10.17 11.33 8.92
C HIS A 61 -10.55 12.55 9.76
N LEU A 62 -9.58 13.39 10.15
CA LEU A 62 -9.83 14.61 10.93
C LEU A 62 -10.70 15.61 10.18
N VAL A 63 -10.47 15.78 8.88
CA VAL A 63 -11.33 16.59 7.99
C VAL A 63 -12.76 16.02 8.01
N LEU A 64 -12.94 14.72 7.80
CA LEU A 64 -14.29 14.13 7.77
C LEU A 64 -14.99 14.17 9.14
N ILE A 65 -14.27 13.94 10.24
CA ILE A 65 -14.77 14.08 11.62
C ILE A 65 -15.30 15.50 11.83
N TRP A 66 -14.52 16.51 11.44
CA TRP A 66 -14.93 17.90 11.60
C TRP A 66 -16.16 18.22 10.75
N TYR A 67 -16.18 17.77 9.50
CA TYR A 67 -17.34 17.93 8.62
C TYR A 67 -18.61 17.30 9.19
N TYR A 68 -18.54 16.05 9.67
CA TYR A 68 -19.69 15.36 10.26
C TYR A 68 -20.15 15.98 11.57
N ARG A 69 -19.24 16.56 12.35
CA ARG A 69 -19.58 17.35 13.53
C ARG A 69 -20.37 18.61 13.15
N ILE A 70 -19.91 19.38 12.15
CA ILE A 70 -20.60 20.60 11.69
C ILE A 70 -22.00 20.26 11.15
N LYS A 71 -22.12 19.20 10.34
CA LYS A 71 -23.39 18.79 9.74
C LYS A 71 -24.29 17.94 10.67
N ASN A 72 -23.85 17.68 11.90
CA ASN A 72 -24.57 16.90 12.92
C ASN A 72 -24.92 15.47 12.47
N TYR A 73 -24.01 14.80 11.75
CA TYR A 73 -24.16 13.42 11.31
C TYR A 73 -23.63 12.45 12.38
N LYS A 74 -24.38 12.27 13.47
CA LYS A 74 -23.95 11.53 14.68
C LYS A 74 -23.43 10.11 14.41
N PHE A 75 -24.14 9.31 13.62
CA PHE A 75 -23.74 7.92 13.33
C PHE A 75 -22.47 7.86 12.46
N ALA A 76 -22.41 8.66 11.40
CA ALA A 76 -21.23 8.75 10.56
C ALA A 76 -20.01 9.28 11.34
N LEU A 77 -20.22 10.24 12.26
CA LEU A 77 -19.20 10.78 13.16
C LEU A 77 -18.64 9.70 14.10
N LEU A 78 -19.50 8.94 14.77
CA LEU A 78 -19.05 7.85 15.65
C LEU A 78 -18.28 6.79 14.85
N ALA A 79 -18.82 6.38 13.70
CA ALA A 79 -18.20 5.35 12.88
C ALA A 79 -16.84 5.78 12.30
N ILE A 80 -16.68 7.04 11.85
CA ILE A 80 -15.37 7.53 11.38
C ILE A 80 -14.34 7.62 12.52
N MET A 81 -14.77 7.91 13.76
CA MET A 81 -13.87 7.90 14.92
C MET A 81 -13.39 6.49 15.24
N ILE A 82 -14.28 5.49 15.20
CA ILE A 82 -13.91 4.08 15.35
C ILE A 82 -12.96 3.64 14.23
N SER A 83 -13.25 4.04 12.99
CA SER A 83 -12.38 3.78 11.83
C SER A 83 -10.99 4.40 11.98
N LEU A 84 -10.89 5.62 12.51
CA LEU A 84 -9.61 6.26 12.80
C LEU A 84 -8.79 5.46 13.82
N VAL A 85 -9.42 5.03 14.93
CA VAL A 85 -8.74 4.22 15.96
C VAL A 85 -8.28 2.88 15.38
N ALA A 86 -9.13 2.19 14.62
CA ALA A 86 -8.78 0.94 13.95
C ALA A 86 -7.62 1.11 12.96
N THR A 87 -7.64 2.20 12.18
CA THR A 87 -6.57 2.51 11.21
C THR A 87 -5.24 2.78 11.92
N LEU A 88 -5.24 3.58 12.99
CA LEU A 88 -4.04 3.84 13.79
C LEU A 88 -3.52 2.55 14.45
N GLY A 89 -4.41 1.75 15.03
CA GLY A 89 -4.06 0.47 15.66
C GLY A 89 -3.44 -0.51 14.66
N TYR A 90 -4.04 -0.66 13.48
CA TYR A 90 -3.49 -1.50 12.42
C TYR A 90 -2.14 -1.00 11.89
N SER A 91 -1.95 0.31 11.83
CA SER A 91 -0.71 0.88 11.31
C SER A 91 0.44 0.73 12.28
N LEU A 92 0.17 0.88 13.59
CA LEU A 92 1.08 0.48 14.64
C LEU A 92 1.38 -1.02 14.57
N PHE A 93 0.36 -1.85 14.34
CA PHE A 93 0.52 -3.30 14.20
C PHE A 93 1.44 -3.67 13.03
N ILE A 94 1.26 -3.08 11.84
CA ILE A 94 2.18 -3.26 10.70
C ILE A 94 3.59 -2.88 11.12
N TYR A 95 3.79 -1.71 11.72
CA TYR A 95 5.11 -1.24 12.10
C TYR A 95 5.82 -2.24 13.03
N LEU A 96 5.11 -2.77 14.02
CA LEU A 96 5.64 -3.81 14.91
C LEU A 96 5.92 -5.13 14.14
N ALA A 97 5.04 -5.52 13.22
CA ALA A 97 5.19 -6.72 12.41
C ALA A 97 6.40 -6.68 11.46
N LEU A 98 6.87 -5.50 11.05
CA LEU A 98 8.11 -5.39 10.26
C LEU A 98 9.32 -5.92 11.03
N THR A 99 9.32 -5.81 12.36
CA THR A 99 10.42 -6.25 13.22
C THR A 99 10.19 -7.64 13.83
N ASN A 100 8.96 -8.15 13.79
CA ASN A 100 8.58 -9.41 14.44
C ASN A 100 7.88 -10.36 13.47
N ARG A 101 8.58 -11.44 13.10
CA ARG A 101 8.09 -12.47 12.17
C ARG A 101 6.81 -13.17 12.66
N PHE A 102 6.60 -13.32 13.96
CA PHE A 102 5.37 -13.92 14.50
C PHE A 102 4.15 -13.04 14.17
N LEU A 103 4.29 -11.72 14.31
CA LEU A 103 3.21 -10.78 14.00
C LEU A 103 2.92 -10.67 12.50
N GLN A 104 3.90 -10.95 11.64
CA GLN A 104 3.70 -10.92 10.17
C GLN A 104 2.58 -11.85 9.72
N ASN A 105 2.50 -13.05 10.30
CA ASN A 105 1.45 -14.02 9.98
C ASN A 105 0.04 -13.53 10.35
N MET A 106 -0.06 -12.55 11.23
CA MET A 106 -1.32 -11.98 11.70
C MET A 106 -1.71 -10.69 10.96
N VAL A 107 -0.83 -10.12 10.13
CA VAL A 107 -1.10 -8.84 9.41
C VAL A 107 -2.33 -8.95 8.54
N THR A 108 -2.47 -10.02 7.76
CA THR A 108 -3.64 -10.24 6.90
C THR A 108 -4.94 -10.28 7.71
N GLY A 109 -4.95 -11.00 8.83
CA GLY A 109 -6.11 -11.07 9.72
C GLY A 109 -6.45 -9.70 10.34
N ALA A 110 -5.44 -8.96 10.79
CA ALA A 110 -5.61 -7.61 11.31
C ALA A 110 -6.16 -6.65 10.24
N TYR A 111 -5.72 -6.79 8.98
CA TYR A 111 -6.26 -6.00 7.87
C TYR A 111 -7.74 -6.29 7.62
N VAL A 112 -8.14 -7.57 7.63
CA VAL A 112 -9.55 -7.96 7.50
C VAL A 112 -10.42 -7.31 8.58
N VAL A 113 -9.94 -7.20 9.82
CA VAL A 113 -10.66 -6.48 10.90
C VAL A 113 -10.85 -5.00 10.54
N VAL A 114 -9.83 -4.32 9.99
CA VAL A 114 -9.96 -2.93 9.52
C VAL A 114 -10.97 -2.81 8.39
N LEU A 115 -10.99 -3.76 7.44
CA LEU A 115 -11.98 -3.77 6.36
C LEU A 115 -13.41 -3.91 6.91
N PHE A 116 -13.64 -4.74 7.94
CA PHE A 116 -14.95 -4.82 8.61
C PHE A 116 -15.35 -3.49 9.26
N VAL A 117 -14.43 -2.82 9.96
CA VAL A 117 -14.70 -1.49 10.52
C VAL A 117 -15.01 -0.48 9.40
N GLY A 118 -14.28 -0.53 8.29
CA GLY A 118 -14.53 0.29 7.10
C GLY A 118 -15.89 0.00 6.44
N ALA A 119 -16.33 -1.26 6.43
CA ALA A 119 -17.65 -1.65 5.94
C ALA A 119 -18.77 -1.10 6.84
N ILE A 120 -18.62 -1.18 8.17
CA ILE A 120 -19.55 -0.58 9.13
C ILE A 120 -19.64 0.94 8.93
N TYR A 121 -18.49 1.60 8.78
CA TYR A 121 -18.44 3.02 8.46
C TYR A 121 -19.20 3.36 7.17
N SER A 122 -18.98 2.56 6.11
CA SER A 122 -19.64 2.74 4.82
C SER A 122 -21.16 2.58 4.92
N ILE A 123 -21.64 1.59 5.69
CA ILE A 123 -23.07 1.42 6.01
C ILE A 123 -23.64 2.66 6.69
N CYS A 124 -22.94 3.22 7.69
CA CYS A 124 -23.39 4.44 8.35
C CYS A 124 -23.56 5.62 7.38
N LEU A 125 -22.83 5.66 6.26
CA LEU A 125 -22.97 6.73 5.28
C LEU A 125 -24.20 6.61 4.38
N PHE A 126 -24.59 5.42 3.95
CA PHE A 126 -25.76 5.26 3.08
C PHE A 126 -27.05 4.91 3.85
N ALA A 127 -26.96 4.46 5.10
CA ALA A 127 -28.12 4.09 5.92
C ALA A 127 -28.59 5.21 6.88
N SER A 128 -27.70 6.14 7.26
CA SER A 128 -28.03 7.20 8.24
C SER A 128 -28.56 8.48 7.57
N LYS A 129 -28.69 9.57 8.35
CA LYS A 129 -29.12 10.91 7.86
C LYS A 129 -28.26 11.44 6.70
N THR A 130 -27.05 10.93 6.54
CA THR A 130 -26.15 11.24 5.41
C THR A 130 -26.72 10.81 4.05
N LYS A 131 -27.66 9.86 4.00
CA LYS A 131 -28.27 9.38 2.74
C LYS A 131 -28.95 10.46 1.90
N HIS A 132 -29.36 11.57 2.52
CA HIS A 132 -29.96 12.70 1.83
C HIS A 132 -28.92 13.54 1.05
N ARG A 133 -27.62 13.26 1.22
CA ARG A 133 -26.54 13.82 0.40
C ARG A 133 -26.12 12.77 -0.64
N PRO A 134 -26.41 12.97 -1.94
CA PRO A 134 -26.23 11.93 -2.96
C PRO A 134 -24.78 11.46 -3.05
N TRP A 135 -23.82 12.37 -2.93
CA TRP A 135 -22.40 12.03 -2.98
C TRP A 135 -21.93 11.21 -1.76
N LEU A 136 -22.43 11.49 -0.55
CA LEU A 136 -22.11 10.66 0.62
C LEU A 136 -22.78 9.29 0.56
N TYR A 137 -23.98 9.21 -0.03
CA TYR A 137 -24.65 7.94 -0.30
C TYR A 137 -23.79 7.07 -1.24
N TRP A 138 -23.33 7.62 -2.36
CA TRP A 138 -22.46 6.90 -3.30
C TRP A 138 -21.09 6.56 -2.72
N ALA A 139 -20.50 7.44 -1.90
CA ALA A 139 -19.28 7.13 -1.14
C ALA A 139 -19.49 5.90 -0.24
N GLY A 140 -20.59 5.86 0.51
CA GLY A 140 -20.95 4.74 1.37
C GLY A 140 -21.21 3.44 0.58
N LEU A 141 -22.04 3.50 -0.47
CA LEU A 141 -22.41 2.31 -1.23
C LEU A 141 -21.21 1.70 -1.95
N SER A 142 -20.44 2.53 -2.66
CA SER A 142 -19.23 2.05 -3.36
C SER A 142 -18.16 1.55 -2.38
N GLY A 143 -17.94 2.26 -1.27
CA GLY A 143 -17.03 1.84 -0.21
C GLY A 143 -17.43 0.47 0.36
N PHE A 144 -18.70 0.28 0.70
CA PHE A 144 -19.20 -0.99 1.23
C PHE A 144 -19.00 -2.16 0.28
N LEU A 145 -19.34 -1.99 -1.00
CA LEU A 145 -19.16 -3.04 -2.01
C LEU A 145 -17.69 -3.44 -2.15
N VAL A 146 -16.78 -2.47 -2.22
CA VAL A 146 -15.33 -2.76 -2.31
C VAL A 146 -14.84 -3.46 -1.05
N GLN A 147 -15.26 -3.02 0.14
CA GLN A 147 -14.88 -3.65 1.41
C GLN A 147 -15.35 -5.11 1.47
N CYS A 148 -16.59 -5.40 1.07
CA CYS A 148 -17.11 -6.77 1.02
C CYS A 148 -16.31 -7.67 0.07
N ILE A 149 -15.96 -7.16 -1.13
CA ILE A 149 -15.14 -7.90 -2.10
C ILE A 149 -13.76 -8.18 -1.50
N LEU A 150 -13.10 -7.17 -0.91
CA LEU A 150 -11.78 -7.33 -0.31
C LEU A 150 -11.82 -8.34 0.85
N ILE A 151 -12.78 -8.22 1.77
CA ILE A 151 -12.96 -9.16 2.89
C ILE A 151 -13.08 -10.59 2.36
N TRP A 152 -13.96 -10.81 1.38
CA TRP A 152 -14.15 -12.13 0.79
C TRP A 152 -12.86 -12.67 0.14
N MET A 153 -12.14 -11.84 -0.61
CA MET A 153 -10.89 -12.25 -1.25
C MET A 153 -9.79 -12.58 -0.25
N TYR A 154 -9.62 -11.79 0.81
CA TYR A 154 -8.62 -12.08 1.84
C TYR A 154 -8.96 -13.35 2.61
N LEU A 155 -10.24 -13.56 2.98
CA LEU A 155 -10.68 -14.79 3.62
C LEU A 155 -10.46 -16.00 2.71
N TRP A 156 -10.70 -15.86 1.41
CA TRP A 156 -10.43 -16.93 0.45
C TRP A 156 -8.93 -17.20 0.29
N ALA A 157 -8.10 -16.16 0.18
CA ALA A 157 -6.65 -16.28 0.13
C ALA A 157 -6.08 -16.99 1.36
N MET A 158 -6.62 -16.70 2.55
CA MET A 158 -6.19 -17.34 3.80
C MET A 158 -6.56 -18.82 3.90
N ASN A 159 -7.59 -19.27 3.18
CA ASN A 159 -8.13 -20.62 3.31
C ASN A 159 -7.84 -21.54 2.11
N THR A 160 -7.40 -20.99 0.97
CA THR A 160 -7.10 -21.80 -0.23
C THR A 160 -5.76 -22.51 -0.11
N LYS A 161 -5.73 -23.79 -0.48
CA LYS A 161 -4.48 -24.56 -0.66
C LYS A 161 -3.98 -24.53 -2.11
N ASN A 162 -4.78 -24.01 -3.04
CA ASN A 162 -4.45 -23.98 -4.46
C ASN A 162 -3.61 -22.74 -4.77
N VAL A 163 -2.33 -22.95 -5.08
CA VAL A 163 -1.35 -21.90 -5.38
C VAL A 163 -1.75 -21.05 -6.58
N THR A 164 -2.37 -21.64 -7.60
CA THR A 164 -2.83 -20.90 -8.80
C THR A 164 -3.96 -19.93 -8.46
N ILE A 165 -4.91 -20.36 -7.61
CA ILE A 165 -6.00 -19.50 -7.12
C ILE A 165 -5.45 -18.38 -6.24
N LEU A 166 -4.55 -18.71 -5.31
CA LEU A 166 -3.92 -17.74 -4.42
C LEU A 166 -3.23 -16.63 -5.23
N ARG A 167 -2.41 -17.01 -6.21
CA ARG A 167 -1.73 -16.07 -7.11
C ARG A 167 -2.73 -15.20 -7.88
N GLY A 168 -3.83 -15.77 -8.37
CA GLY A 168 -4.88 -15.01 -9.04
C GLY A 168 -5.52 -13.95 -8.13
N ILE A 169 -5.77 -14.30 -6.86
CA ILE A 169 -6.29 -13.38 -5.85
C ILE A 169 -5.27 -12.27 -5.56
N GLU A 170 -4.01 -12.62 -5.32
CA GLU A 170 -2.93 -11.66 -5.06
C GLU A 170 -2.73 -10.67 -6.21
N MET A 171 -2.91 -11.12 -7.46
CA MET A 171 -2.85 -10.23 -8.63
C MET A 171 -4.06 -9.30 -8.74
N ALA A 172 -5.24 -9.70 -8.26
CA ALA A 172 -6.47 -8.93 -8.35
C ALA A 172 -6.64 -7.91 -7.19
N LEU A 173 -6.17 -8.25 -5.99
CA LEU A 173 -6.30 -7.43 -4.78
C LEU A 173 -5.86 -5.97 -4.99
N PRO A 174 -4.67 -5.68 -5.56
CA PRO A 174 -4.23 -4.30 -5.79
C PRO A 174 -5.21 -3.47 -6.62
N TRP A 175 -5.73 -4.04 -7.71
CA TRP A 175 -6.63 -3.33 -8.62
C TRP A 175 -7.97 -3.01 -7.95
N ILE A 176 -8.46 -3.90 -7.11
CA ILE A 176 -9.67 -3.65 -6.32
C ILE A 176 -9.41 -2.57 -5.27
N SER A 177 -8.22 -2.51 -4.67
CA SER A 177 -7.81 -1.41 -3.79
C SER A 177 -7.70 -0.07 -4.53
N VAL A 178 -7.29 -0.05 -5.82
CA VAL A 178 -7.33 1.17 -6.66
C VAL A 178 -8.77 1.64 -6.86
N VAL A 179 -9.69 0.73 -7.19
CA VAL A 179 -11.13 1.04 -7.30
C VAL A 179 -11.67 1.56 -5.96
N GLY A 180 -11.26 0.96 -4.84
CA GLY A 180 -11.58 1.42 -3.49
C GLY A 180 -11.11 2.84 -3.22
N SER A 181 -9.90 3.19 -3.64
CA SER A 181 -9.37 4.56 -3.56
C SER A 181 -10.21 5.54 -4.37
N GLY A 182 -10.77 5.10 -5.50
CA GLY A 182 -11.70 5.87 -6.32
C GLY A 182 -12.99 6.27 -5.59
N SER A 183 -13.46 5.50 -4.60
CA SER A 183 -14.65 5.86 -3.81
C SER A 183 -14.50 7.20 -3.08
N LEU A 184 -13.26 7.58 -2.75
CA LEU A 184 -12.98 8.86 -2.08
C LEU A 184 -13.30 10.08 -2.95
N PHE A 185 -13.35 9.91 -4.27
CA PHE A 185 -13.73 10.96 -5.21
C PHE A 185 -15.13 11.53 -4.89
N PHE A 186 -16.05 10.69 -4.40
CA PHE A 186 -17.37 11.12 -4.00
C PHE A 186 -17.35 12.14 -2.85
N TYR A 187 -16.40 12.05 -1.91
CA TYR A 187 -16.24 13.10 -0.88
C TYR A 187 -15.80 14.43 -1.51
N SER A 188 -14.90 14.40 -2.49
CA SER A 188 -14.48 15.62 -3.19
C SER A 188 -15.65 16.27 -3.93
N LEU A 189 -16.50 15.48 -4.58
CA LEU A 189 -17.73 15.97 -5.21
C LEU A 189 -18.71 16.54 -4.18
N ASN A 190 -18.86 15.90 -3.02
CA ASN A 190 -19.66 16.42 -1.92
C ASN A 190 -19.17 17.81 -1.48
N PHE A 191 -17.87 17.97 -1.25
CA PHE A 191 -17.30 19.26 -0.85
C PHE A 191 -17.38 20.32 -1.95
N LYS A 192 -17.28 19.95 -3.23
CA LYS A 192 -17.52 20.88 -4.36
C LYS A 192 -18.96 21.40 -4.38
N VAL A 193 -19.95 20.54 -4.11
CA VAL A 193 -21.36 20.98 -4.02
C VAL A 193 -21.56 21.92 -2.83
N GLU A 194 -21.00 21.59 -1.67
CA GLU A 194 -21.07 22.44 -0.48
C GLU A 194 -20.40 23.80 -0.75
N LEU A 195 -19.26 23.83 -1.44
CA LEU A 195 -18.58 25.06 -1.84
C LEU A 195 -19.44 25.93 -2.76
N LYS A 196 -20.06 25.34 -3.80
CA LYS A 196 -20.92 26.06 -4.75
C LYS A 196 -22.13 26.70 -4.07
N SER A 197 -22.66 26.07 -3.02
CA SER A 197 -23.78 26.64 -2.26
C SER A 197 -23.42 27.90 -1.45
N MET A 198 -22.12 28.23 -1.36
CA MET A 198 -21.59 29.37 -0.60
C MET A 198 -21.18 30.56 -1.48
N GLU A 199 -21.23 30.46 -2.81
CA GLU A 199 -20.74 31.50 -3.74
C GLU A 199 -21.57 32.81 -3.76
N THR A 200 -22.67 32.89 -3.01
CA THR A 200 -23.57 34.05 -2.97
C THR A 200 -23.28 35.09 -1.88
N LYS A 201 -22.21 34.92 -1.08
CA LYS A 201 -21.81 35.88 -0.03
C LYS A 201 -20.40 36.41 -0.29
N ASP A 202 -20.20 37.71 -0.01
CA ASP A 202 -18.93 38.44 -0.18
C ASP A 202 -17.72 37.56 0.12
N ILE A 203 -16.88 37.38 -0.90
CA ILE A 203 -15.83 36.36 -0.97
C ILE A 203 -14.71 36.72 -0.01
N PRO A 204 -14.52 36.00 1.11
CA PRO A 204 -13.30 36.14 1.89
C PRO A 204 -12.18 35.48 1.10
N SER A 205 -11.04 36.16 0.99
CA SER A 205 -9.78 35.58 0.50
C SER A 205 -9.51 34.23 1.18
N PRO A 206 -8.97 33.23 0.46
CA PRO A 206 -8.59 31.99 1.09
C PRO A 206 -7.61 32.22 2.24
N SER A 207 -7.69 31.38 3.28
CA SER A 207 -6.86 31.56 4.47
C SER A 207 -5.41 31.29 4.10
N LYS A 208 -4.56 32.32 4.26
CA LYS A 208 -3.13 32.25 3.91
C LYS A 208 -2.45 31.04 4.55
N LEU A 209 -2.85 30.69 5.77
CA LEU A 209 -2.33 29.52 6.49
C LEU A 209 -2.66 28.19 5.79
N LEU A 210 -3.93 27.92 5.44
CA LEU A 210 -4.30 26.64 4.81
C LEU A 210 -3.70 26.51 3.40
N THR A 211 -3.62 27.61 2.66
CA THR A 211 -2.98 27.62 1.34
C THR A 211 -1.48 27.32 1.44
N VAL A 212 -0.76 27.99 2.35
CA VAL A 212 0.68 27.73 2.57
C VAL A 212 0.91 26.30 3.03
N THR A 213 0.12 25.79 3.97
CA THR A 213 0.23 24.41 4.46
C THR A 213 -0.05 23.40 3.34
N SER A 214 -1.10 23.61 2.53
CA SER A 214 -1.43 22.71 1.42
C SER A 214 -0.30 22.67 0.38
N ASN A 215 0.25 23.83 0.03
CA ASN A 215 1.36 23.91 -0.93
C ASN A 215 2.61 23.19 -0.40
N GLY A 216 2.97 23.42 0.88
CA GLY A 216 4.11 22.76 1.51
C GLY A 216 3.95 21.23 1.54
N ILE A 217 2.79 20.74 1.98
CA ILE A 217 2.48 19.30 1.99
C ILE A 217 2.50 18.72 0.58
N GLY A 218 1.97 19.46 -0.40
CA GLY A 218 1.94 19.07 -1.81
C GLY A 218 3.35 18.88 -2.39
N VAL A 219 4.26 19.82 -2.13
CA VAL A 219 5.67 19.74 -2.57
C VAL A 219 6.39 18.56 -1.92
N ILE A 220 6.27 18.41 -0.59
CA ILE A 220 6.89 17.28 0.14
C ILE A 220 6.38 15.95 -0.42
N SER A 221 5.08 15.86 -0.65
CA SER A 221 4.45 14.66 -1.20
C SER A 221 4.90 14.37 -2.63
N ALA A 222 5.05 15.39 -3.48
CA ALA A 222 5.55 15.23 -4.84
C ALA A 222 6.99 14.67 -4.85
N ILE A 223 7.86 15.19 -3.98
CA ILE A 223 9.24 14.68 -3.83
C ILE A 223 9.22 13.23 -3.35
N ALA A 224 8.42 12.91 -2.33
CA ALA A 224 8.31 11.56 -1.80
C ALA A 224 7.78 10.57 -2.85
N ILE A 225 6.73 10.95 -3.61
CA ILE A 225 6.19 10.17 -4.72
C ILE A 225 7.28 9.91 -5.76
N PHE A 226 8.02 10.94 -6.16
CA PHE A 226 9.09 10.81 -7.14
C PHE A 226 10.17 9.80 -6.68
N LEU A 227 10.62 9.91 -5.43
CA LEU A 227 11.64 9.00 -4.87
C LEU A 227 11.14 7.55 -4.85
N VAL A 228 9.93 7.33 -4.34
CA VAL A 228 9.35 5.97 -4.19
C VAL A 228 9.02 5.35 -5.54
N LEU A 229 8.49 6.10 -6.50
CA LEU A 229 8.26 5.62 -7.86
C LEU A 229 9.56 5.30 -8.58
N ASN A 230 10.57 6.17 -8.50
CA ASN A 230 11.87 5.93 -9.12
C ASN A 230 12.51 4.65 -8.59
N GLN A 231 12.46 4.43 -7.27
CA GLN A 231 12.97 3.21 -6.65
C GLN A 231 12.13 1.98 -7.05
N GLY A 232 10.80 2.11 -7.11
CA GLY A 232 9.89 1.08 -7.57
C GLY A 232 10.18 0.63 -9.00
N ILE A 233 10.37 1.59 -9.92
CA ILE A 233 10.67 1.33 -11.33
C ILE A 233 12.06 0.69 -11.47
N LYS A 234 13.07 1.19 -10.76
CA LYS A 234 14.42 0.61 -10.77
C LYS A 234 14.42 -0.82 -10.22
N GLY A 235 13.75 -1.07 -9.11
CA GLY A 235 13.65 -2.40 -8.51
C GLY A 235 12.89 -3.38 -9.41
N TYR A 236 11.80 -2.94 -10.04
CA TYR A 236 11.08 -3.74 -11.02
C TYR A 236 11.95 -4.07 -12.24
N ALA A 237 12.64 -3.09 -12.80
CA ALA A 237 13.56 -3.29 -13.93
C ALA A 237 14.70 -4.25 -13.56
N TRP A 238 15.24 -4.14 -12.34
CA TRP A 238 16.23 -5.06 -11.81
C TRP A 238 15.71 -6.49 -11.75
N GLN A 239 14.51 -6.70 -11.20
CA GLN A 239 13.88 -8.03 -11.11
C GLN A 239 13.58 -8.62 -12.50
N LYS A 240 13.05 -7.82 -13.43
CA LYS A 240 12.76 -8.28 -14.80
C LYS A 240 14.02 -8.74 -15.54
N GLY A 241 15.16 -8.12 -15.26
CA GLY A 241 16.45 -8.52 -15.83
C GLY A 241 17.14 -9.71 -15.14
N LYS A 242 16.61 -10.18 -14.00
CA LYS A 242 17.28 -11.18 -13.14
C LYS A 242 17.62 -12.47 -13.88
N THR A 243 16.65 -13.04 -14.60
CA THR A 243 16.86 -14.29 -15.34
C THR A 243 17.91 -14.14 -16.44
N ALA A 244 17.88 -13.05 -17.22
CA ALA A 244 18.87 -12.83 -18.27
C ALA A 244 20.28 -12.63 -17.72
N ARG A 245 20.44 -11.90 -16.61
CA ARG A 245 21.73 -11.76 -15.91
C ARG A 245 22.20 -13.10 -15.33
N SER A 246 21.31 -13.85 -14.70
CA SER A 246 21.60 -15.18 -14.14
C SER A 246 22.03 -16.17 -15.22
N MET A 247 21.38 -16.15 -16.39
CA MET A 247 21.79 -16.96 -17.55
C MET A 247 23.19 -16.58 -18.03
N LYS A 248 23.47 -15.29 -18.19
CA LYS A 248 24.80 -14.81 -18.62
C LYS A 248 25.90 -15.19 -17.62
N MET A 249 25.62 -15.11 -16.31
CA MET A 249 26.55 -15.59 -15.29
C MET A 249 26.73 -17.10 -15.36
N ALA A 250 25.65 -17.86 -15.55
CA ALA A 250 25.67 -19.31 -15.61
C ALA A 250 26.50 -19.87 -16.78
N GLU A 251 26.73 -19.11 -17.85
CA GLU A 251 27.64 -19.50 -18.96
C GLU A 251 29.08 -19.77 -18.48
N LEU A 252 29.50 -19.13 -17.38
CA LEU A 252 30.83 -19.32 -16.80
C LEU A 252 30.90 -20.56 -15.88
N PHE A 253 29.76 -21.12 -15.48
CA PHE A 253 29.68 -22.15 -14.45
C PHE A 253 29.16 -23.47 -15.01
N GLU A 254 29.86 -24.55 -14.69
CA GLU A 254 29.39 -25.90 -14.93
C GLU A 254 28.18 -26.20 -14.02
N ALA A 255 27.12 -26.77 -14.61
CA ALA A 255 25.95 -27.23 -13.86
C ALA A 255 26.23 -28.60 -13.23
N GLY A 256 25.89 -28.76 -11.96
CA GLY A 256 25.94 -30.04 -11.27
C GLY A 256 24.70 -30.34 -10.43
N ILE A 257 24.51 -31.60 -10.11
CA ILE A 257 23.47 -32.09 -9.19
C ILE A 257 24.14 -33.05 -8.22
N TYR A 258 23.96 -32.79 -6.93
CA TYR A 258 24.31 -33.71 -5.86
C TYR A 258 23.04 -34.42 -5.38
N VAL A 259 23.12 -35.73 -5.15
CA VAL A 259 22.04 -36.56 -4.60
C VAL A 259 22.54 -37.15 -3.30
N ASN A 260 21.81 -36.93 -2.19
CA ASN A 260 22.19 -37.48 -0.90
C ASN A 260 21.65 -38.93 -0.72
N LYS A 261 21.98 -39.56 0.41
CA LYS A 261 21.54 -40.94 0.72
C LYS A 261 20.03 -41.08 0.89
N GLN A 262 19.33 -39.99 1.21
CA GLN A 262 17.87 -39.90 1.35
C GLN A 262 17.18 -39.59 0.02
N ASN A 263 17.93 -39.51 -1.08
CA ASN A 263 17.46 -39.16 -2.41
C ASN A 263 17.00 -37.69 -2.56
N ASP A 264 17.44 -36.80 -1.65
CA ASP A 264 17.28 -35.36 -1.83
C ASP A 264 18.28 -34.85 -2.87
N THR A 265 17.89 -33.83 -3.62
CA THR A 265 18.71 -33.25 -4.69
C THR A 265 19.11 -31.83 -4.37
N LEU A 266 20.39 -31.50 -4.61
CA LEU A 266 20.93 -30.15 -4.54
C LEU A 266 21.55 -29.80 -5.90
N LYS A 267 20.96 -28.84 -6.59
CA LYS A 267 21.52 -28.30 -7.83
C LYS A 267 22.57 -27.25 -7.48
N TYR A 268 23.71 -27.30 -8.15
CA TYR A 268 24.81 -26.36 -7.92
C TYR A 268 25.45 -25.90 -9.23
N ARG A 269 26.28 -24.85 -9.10
CA ARG A 269 27.06 -24.24 -10.17
C ARG A 269 28.51 -24.16 -9.73
N LEU A 270 29.42 -24.67 -10.56
CA LEU A 270 30.85 -24.71 -10.27
C LEU A 270 31.62 -23.90 -11.31
N LEU A 271 32.33 -22.87 -10.87
CA LEU A 271 33.30 -22.15 -11.69
C LEU A 271 34.67 -22.76 -11.44
N LYS A 272 35.26 -23.38 -12.46
CA LYS A 272 36.64 -23.85 -12.39
C LYS A 272 37.61 -22.70 -12.70
N PRO A 273 38.82 -22.71 -12.12
CA PRO A 273 39.89 -21.82 -12.55
C PRO A 273 40.09 -21.90 -14.07
N LYS A 274 40.46 -20.78 -14.68
CA LYS A 274 40.93 -20.77 -16.07
C LYS A 274 42.14 -21.71 -16.16
N ASP A 275 42.10 -22.63 -17.12
CA ASP A 275 43.16 -23.64 -17.35
C ASP A 275 43.38 -24.59 -16.15
N TYR A 276 42.28 -25.12 -15.59
CA TYR A 276 42.29 -26.08 -14.49
C TYR A 276 43.24 -27.28 -14.72
N ASP A 277 44.16 -27.50 -13.78
CA ASP A 277 45.10 -28.63 -13.74
C ASP A 277 44.73 -29.57 -12.58
N GLY A 278 44.36 -30.82 -12.90
CA GLY A 278 43.95 -31.80 -11.91
C GLY A 278 45.04 -32.24 -10.93
N ASN A 279 46.30 -31.87 -11.16
CA ASN A 279 47.43 -32.16 -10.27
C ASN A 279 47.75 -31.03 -9.29
N LYS A 280 46.98 -29.93 -9.31
CA LYS A 280 47.14 -28.79 -8.42
C LYS A 280 45.96 -28.66 -7.48
N GLU A 281 46.23 -28.15 -6.29
CA GLU A 281 45.20 -27.79 -5.33
C GLU A 281 44.80 -26.32 -5.52
N TYR A 282 43.50 -26.06 -5.47
CA TYR A 282 42.92 -24.72 -5.58
C TYR A 282 41.99 -24.47 -4.40
N PRO A 283 41.90 -23.22 -3.89
CA PRO A 283 40.93 -22.89 -2.86
C PRO A 283 39.50 -23.02 -3.39
N LEU A 284 38.62 -23.60 -2.57
CA LEU A 284 37.19 -23.67 -2.86
C LEU A 284 36.47 -22.52 -2.15
N VAL A 285 35.79 -21.66 -2.91
CA VAL A 285 34.88 -20.65 -2.37
C VAL A 285 33.46 -21.19 -2.48
N VAL A 286 32.79 -21.34 -1.33
CA VAL A 286 31.39 -21.76 -1.26
C VAL A 286 30.53 -20.53 -1.00
N ASN A 287 29.70 -20.16 -1.99
CA ASN A 287 28.70 -19.10 -1.82
C ASN A 287 27.32 -19.74 -1.58
N LEU A 288 26.71 -19.43 -0.45
CA LEU A 288 25.36 -19.86 -0.09
C LEU A 288 24.41 -18.69 -0.27
N HIS A 289 23.56 -18.77 -1.29
CA HIS A 289 22.59 -17.71 -1.57
C HIS A 289 21.58 -17.56 -0.43
N HIS A 290 21.07 -16.33 -0.24
CA HIS A 290 19.97 -16.09 0.68
C HIS A 290 18.61 -16.52 0.06
N GLY A 291 17.50 -16.28 0.74
CA GLY A 291 16.17 -16.71 0.27
C GLY A 291 15.77 -16.21 -1.13
N GLY A 292 16.40 -15.14 -1.63
CA GLY A 292 16.18 -14.61 -2.99
C GLY A 292 16.78 -15.48 -4.10
N GLY A 293 17.65 -16.43 -3.76
CA GLY A 293 18.24 -17.41 -4.67
C GLY A 293 17.50 -18.76 -4.72
N MET A 294 16.44 -18.93 -3.92
CA MET A 294 15.70 -20.20 -3.84
C MET A 294 14.98 -20.50 -5.17
N GLY A 295 15.19 -21.71 -5.69
CA GLY A 295 14.54 -22.17 -6.92
C GLY A 295 15.04 -23.53 -7.36
N SER A 296 14.48 -24.03 -8.46
CA SER A 296 14.86 -25.31 -9.07
C SER A 296 15.46 -25.14 -10.48
N ASP A 297 15.63 -23.91 -10.95
CA ASP A 297 16.13 -23.60 -12.30
C ASP A 297 17.66 -23.73 -12.42
N ASN A 298 18.37 -23.83 -11.30
CA ASN A 298 19.83 -23.85 -11.22
C ASN A 298 20.46 -22.58 -11.85
N LEU A 299 19.79 -21.43 -11.81
CA LEU A 299 20.26 -20.16 -12.37
C LEU A 299 20.20 -19.03 -11.35
N ILE A 300 19.04 -18.84 -10.71
CA ILE A 300 18.72 -17.65 -9.91
C ILE A 300 19.65 -17.49 -8.70
N GLN A 301 20.32 -18.56 -8.25
CA GLN A 301 21.28 -18.49 -7.15
C GLN A 301 22.57 -17.71 -7.47
N LEU A 302 22.86 -17.44 -8.75
CA LEU A 302 24.08 -16.71 -9.16
C LEU A 302 23.93 -15.19 -9.11
N ASP A 303 22.69 -14.68 -9.15
CA ASP A 303 22.33 -13.26 -9.06
C ASP A 303 21.56 -12.97 -7.75
N ALA A 304 21.88 -13.74 -6.70
CA ALA A 304 21.27 -13.70 -5.38
C ALA A 304 22.28 -13.26 -4.32
#